data_AF-A0A3M8FW38-F1
#
_entry.id   AF-A0A3M8FW38-F1
#
_cell.length_a   1.000
_cell.length_b   1.000
_cell.length_c   1.000
_cell.angle_alpha   90.00
_cell.angle_beta   90.00
_cell.angle_gamma   90.00
#
_symmetry.space_group_name_H-M   'P 1'
#
loop_
_entity.id
_entity.type
_entity.pdbx_description
1 polymer ?
#
loop_
_entity_poly.entity_id
_entity_poly.type
_entity_poly.pdbx_seq_one_letter_code
_entity_poly.pdbx_strand_id
1 'polypeptide(L)'
;MTLPRPLSQDELYAMGKSIIADIQSAFDEVSIEGGITISEALAMDNYETEEVRREARAQDTYAHWQELDVTWMDPGGSAMSFMDPVGFHFHFPAYLVHDIRIHIGVLTNGHCNFDPFYRLQADGEKGQSYFTNFNKDQRRCCALFLLFRAELEYIEYINYFPGEGETEYILNELYDYGTPFRILHVAWWEFLTDEEKRQLTGRWLLLNSEPL
;
A
#
# COMPACT_ATOMS: atom_id res chain seq x y z
N MET A 1 -1.90 -19.65 23.33
CA MET A 1 -1.94 -18.32 22.69
C MET A 1 -3.26 -18.22 21.98
N THR A 2 -4.04 -17.18 22.22
CA THR A 2 -5.37 -17.02 21.61
C THR A 2 -5.25 -15.97 20.51
N LEU A 3 -5.80 -16.25 19.33
CA LEU A 3 -5.84 -15.26 18.25
C LEU A 3 -6.67 -14.03 18.67
N PRO A 4 -6.31 -12.82 18.22
CA PRO A 4 -7.17 -11.66 18.42
C PRO A 4 -8.53 -11.88 17.75
N ARG A 5 -9.59 -11.22 18.25
CA ARG A 5 -10.84 -11.20 17.51
C ARG A 5 -10.62 -10.47 16.17
N PRO A 6 -11.09 -10.99 15.01
CA PRO A 6 -11.07 -10.24 13.76
C PRO A 6 -11.86 -8.93 13.89
N LEU A 7 -11.44 -7.88 13.17
CA LEU A 7 -12.24 -6.65 13.11
C LEU A 7 -13.62 -6.96 12.51
N SER A 8 -14.64 -6.29 13.05
CA SER A 8 -15.93 -6.20 12.38
C SER A 8 -15.83 -5.31 11.15
N GLN A 9 -16.81 -5.41 10.25
CA GLN A 9 -16.86 -4.58 9.05
C GLN A 9 -16.84 -3.08 9.37
N ASP A 10 -17.54 -2.66 10.43
CA ASP A 10 -17.59 -1.25 10.85
C ASP A 10 -16.23 -0.77 11.39
N GLU A 11 -15.50 -1.63 12.11
CA GLU A 11 -14.15 -1.32 12.59
C GLU A 11 -13.15 -1.22 11.43
N LEU A 12 -13.23 -2.14 10.47
CA LEU A 12 -12.38 -2.12 9.27
C LEU A 12 -12.66 -0.87 8.41
N TYR A 13 -13.94 -0.52 8.24
CA TYR A 13 -14.36 0.71 7.55
C TYR A 13 -13.83 1.97 8.24
N ALA A 14 -13.96 2.05 9.58
CA ALA A 14 -13.46 3.19 10.35
C ALA A 14 -11.93 3.32 10.24
N MET A 15 -11.21 2.21 10.33
CA MET A 15 -9.76 2.15 10.17
C MET A 15 -9.33 2.63 8.77
N GLY A 16 -9.93 2.07 7.71
CA GLY A 16 -9.62 2.46 6.34
C GLY A 16 -9.86 3.95 6.08
N LYS A 17 -10.98 4.50 6.56
CA LYS A 17 -11.24 5.95 6.46
C LYS A 17 -10.18 6.80 7.18
N SER A 18 -9.77 6.38 8.38
CA SER A 18 -8.74 7.10 9.13
C SER A 18 -7.41 7.12 8.38
N ILE A 19 -7.02 5.97 7.81
CA ILE A 19 -5.77 5.85 7.05
C ILE A 19 -5.84 6.67 5.76
N ILE A 20 -6.98 6.70 5.07
CA ILE A 20 -7.16 7.57 3.89
C ILE A 20 -6.96 9.04 4.28
N ALA A 21 -7.49 9.50 5.41
CA ALA A 21 -7.31 10.88 5.88
C ALA A 21 -5.83 11.18 6.20
N ASP A 22 -5.13 10.23 6.84
CA ASP A 22 -3.68 10.35 7.09
C ASP A 22 -2.88 10.42 5.77
N ILE A 23 -3.20 9.58 4.78
CA ILE A 23 -2.56 9.61 3.44
C ILE A 23 -2.84 10.95 2.76
N GLN A 24 -4.08 11.42 2.78
CA GLN A 24 -4.44 12.72 2.19
C GLN A 24 -3.61 13.84 2.79
N SER A 25 -3.46 13.87 4.11
CA SER A 25 -2.67 14.91 4.79
C SER A 25 -1.16 14.76 4.56
N ALA A 26 -0.62 13.55 4.57
CA ALA A 26 0.83 13.32 4.48
C ALA A 26 1.39 13.54 3.05
N PHE A 27 0.53 13.43 2.03
CA PHE A 27 0.91 13.56 0.62
C PHE A 27 0.33 14.83 -0.04
N ASP A 28 -0.31 15.74 0.70
CA ASP A 28 -1.04 16.89 0.12
C ASP A 28 -0.18 17.76 -0.79
N GLU A 29 1.07 18.02 -0.38
CA GLU A 29 2.02 18.90 -1.06
C GLU A 29 2.95 18.17 -2.03
N VAL A 30 2.67 16.90 -2.38
CA VAL A 30 3.52 16.14 -3.31
C VAL A 30 3.29 16.62 -4.74
N SER A 31 4.38 16.93 -5.44
CA SER A 31 4.39 17.42 -6.82
C SER A 31 4.99 16.40 -7.78
N ILE A 32 4.43 16.31 -8.98
CA ILE A 32 4.94 15.48 -10.10
C ILE A 32 6.06 16.18 -10.88
N GLU A 33 6.43 17.42 -10.52
CA GLU A 33 7.41 18.21 -11.26
C GLU A 33 8.72 17.45 -11.47
N GLY A 34 9.08 17.21 -12.73
CA GLY A 34 10.28 16.46 -13.12
C GLY A 34 10.18 14.94 -13.00
N GLY A 35 9.09 14.39 -12.45
CA GLY A 35 8.86 12.95 -12.34
C GLY A 35 8.15 12.36 -13.55
N ILE A 36 8.27 11.04 -13.73
CA ILE A 36 7.63 10.29 -14.82
C ILE A 36 6.12 10.18 -14.56
N THR A 37 5.34 10.52 -15.57
CA THR A 37 3.86 10.47 -15.55
C THR A 37 3.31 9.11 -15.99
N ILE A 38 2.02 8.82 -15.78
CA ILE A 38 1.45 7.49 -16.07
C ILE A 38 1.55 7.17 -17.57
N SER A 39 1.10 8.07 -18.44
CA SER A 39 1.10 7.82 -19.89
C SER A 39 2.52 7.77 -20.45
N GLU A 40 3.43 8.58 -19.91
CA GLU A 40 4.86 8.51 -20.22
C GLU A 40 5.47 7.15 -19.86
N ALA A 41 5.21 6.65 -18.66
CA ALA A 41 5.67 5.33 -18.20
C ALA A 41 5.12 4.20 -19.07
N LEU A 42 3.87 4.29 -19.52
CA LEU A 42 3.29 3.31 -20.46
C LEU A 42 3.95 3.37 -21.84
N ALA A 43 4.25 4.56 -22.35
CA ALA A 43 5.03 4.69 -23.58
C ALA A 43 6.45 4.09 -23.42
N MET A 44 7.05 4.22 -22.23
CA MET A 44 8.34 3.55 -21.94
C MET A 44 8.23 2.03 -21.95
N ASP A 45 7.19 1.46 -21.33
CA ASP A 45 6.91 0.03 -21.32
C ASP A 45 6.70 -0.53 -22.74
N ASN A 46 6.01 0.25 -23.58
CA ASN A 46 5.81 -0.08 -24.99
C ASN A 46 7.05 0.15 -25.89
N TYR A 47 8.21 0.48 -25.29
CA TYR A 47 9.47 0.76 -26.00
C TYR A 47 9.36 1.90 -27.02
N GLU A 48 8.45 2.85 -26.80
CA GLU A 48 8.20 3.96 -27.71
C GLU A 48 9.36 4.95 -27.75
N THR A 49 9.41 5.78 -28.81
CA THR A 49 10.44 6.80 -28.97
C THR A 49 10.30 7.94 -27.97
N GLU A 50 11.35 8.76 -27.83
CA GLU A 50 11.32 9.94 -26.95
C GLU A 50 10.23 10.94 -27.36
N GLU A 51 10.00 11.11 -28.66
CA GLU A 51 8.92 11.95 -29.19
C GLU A 51 7.55 11.48 -28.69
N VAL A 52 7.25 10.19 -28.82
CA VAL A 52 5.98 9.61 -28.38
C VAL A 52 5.82 9.70 -26.87
N ARG A 53 6.91 9.50 -26.09
CA ARG A 53 6.88 9.67 -24.63
C ARG A 53 6.55 11.10 -24.22
N ARG A 54 7.13 12.10 -24.90
CA ARG A 54 6.82 13.52 -24.65
C ARG A 54 5.36 13.86 -24.99
N GLU A 55 4.84 13.30 -26.08
CA GLU A 55 3.43 13.45 -26.46
C GLU A 55 2.49 12.78 -25.44
N ALA A 56 2.83 11.58 -24.97
CA ALA A 56 2.09 10.87 -23.94
C ALA A 56 2.06 11.65 -22.62
N ARG A 57 3.21 12.16 -22.16
CA ARG A 57 3.31 13.03 -20.98
C ARG A 57 2.38 14.24 -21.07
N ALA A 58 2.21 14.82 -22.26
CA ALA A 58 1.34 15.98 -22.45
C ALA A 58 -0.17 15.66 -22.28
N GLN A 59 -0.56 14.38 -22.28
CA GLN A 59 -1.94 13.94 -22.05
C GLN A 59 -2.27 13.82 -20.56
N ASP A 60 -1.26 13.66 -19.71
CA ASP A 60 -1.38 13.57 -18.25
C ASP A 60 -1.63 14.98 -17.68
N THR A 61 -2.92 15.33 -17.53
CA THR A 61 -3.39 16.70 -17.22
C THR A 61 -3.76 16.92 -15.75
N TYR A 62 -3.58 15.91 -14.91
CA TYR A 62 -3.82 16.00 -13.48
C TYR A 62 -2.79 16.91 -12.81
N ALA A 63 -3.28 17.81 -11.94
CA ALA A 63 -2.42 18.72 -11.18
C ALA A 63 -2.08 18.15 -9.79
N HIS A 64 -3.00 17.36 -9.24
CA HIS A 64 -2.93 16.80 -7.91
C HIS A 64 -3.15 15.29 -7.98
N TRP A 65 -2.41 14.52 -7.18
CA TRP A 65 -2.54 13.07 -7.19
C TRP A 65 -3.95 12.62 -6.76
N GLN A 66 -4.64 13.45 -5.98
CA GLN A 66 -6.02 13.24 -5.52
C GLN A 66 -7.03 13.24 -6.68
N GLU A 67 -6.66 13.75 -7.85
CA GLU A 67 -7.47 13.74 -9.09
C GLU A 67 -7.36 12.41 -9.83
N LEU A 68 -6.38 11.56 -9.49
CA LEU A 68 -6.18 10.25 -10.12
C LEU A 68 -7.30 9.30 -9.71
N ASP A 69 -8.14 8.94 -10.67
CA ASP A 69 -9.15 7.90 -10.52
C ASP A 69 -8.71 6.60 -11.21
N VAL A 70 -9.58 5.58 -11.14
CA VAL A 70 -9.29 4.27 -11.71
C VAL A 70 -9.04 4.31 -13.22
N THR A 71 -9.59 5.28 -13.95
CA THR A 71 -9.40 5.38 -15.41
C THR A 71 -7.96 5.76 -15.77
N TRP A 72 -7.28 6.49 -14.89
CA TRP A 72 -5.85 6.76 -15.00
C TRP A 72 -5.01 5.56 -14.54
N MET A 73 -5.39 4.93 -13.43
CA MET A 73 -4.56 3.90 -12.79
C MET A 73 -4.63 2.52 -13.46
N ASP A 74 -5.78 2.13 -14.03
CA ASP A 74 -6.02 0.83 -14.66
C ASP A 74 -5.16 0.55 -15.91
N PRO A 75 -5.08 1.46 -16.92
CA PRO A 75 -4.15 1.28 -18.03
C PRO A 75 -2.68 1.34 -17.57
N GLY A 76 -2.43 1.96 -16.41
CA GLY A 76 -1.12 2.18 -15.81
C GLY A 76 -0.60 1.07 -14.89
N GLY A 77 -1.19 -0.14 -14.88
CA GLY A 77 -0.77 -1.22 -13.98
C GLY A 77 0.74 -1.54 -14.04
N SER A 78 1.31 -1.53 -15.24
CA SER A 78 2.76 -1.69 -15.46
C SER A 78 3.55 -0.39 -15.27
N ALA A 79 2.89 0.77 -15.41
CA ALA A 79 3.52 2.10 -15.37
C ALA A 79 4.35 2.31 -14.09
N MET A 80 3.85 1.83 -12.95
CA MET A 80 4.54 1.91 -11.65
C MET A 80 5.93 1.24 -11.63
N SER A 81 6.25 0.36 -12.58
CA SER A 81 7.58 -0.26 -12.71
C SER A 81 8.58 0.56 -13.54
N PHE A 82 8.09 1.57 -14.27
CA PHE A 82 8.88 2.46 -15.12
C PHE A 82 9.00 3.87 -14.53
N MET A 83 8.29 4.16 -13.44
CA MET A 83 8.40 5.42 -12.73
C MET A 83 9.78 5.59 -12.09
N ASP A 84 10.25 6.83 -12.08
CA ASP A 84 11.36 7.27 -11.25
C ASP A 84 10.87 7.54 -9.82
N PRO A 85 11.77 7.82 -8.86
CA PRO A 85 11.36 8.08 -7.47
C PRO A 85 10.41 9.27 -7.30
N VAL A 86 10.47 10.29 -8.19
CA VAL A 86 9.58 11.45 -8.15
C VAL A 86 8.18 11.08 -8.65
N GLY A 87 8.09 10.44 -9.82
CA GLY A 87 6.83 9.94 -10.36
C GLY A 87 6.16 8.97 -9.41
N PHE A 88 6.93 8.04 -8.84
CA PHE A 88 6.41 7.09 -7.87
C PHE A 88 5.85 7.78 -6.62
N HIS A 89 6.59 8.75 -6.07
CA HIS A 89 6.16 9.50 -4.88
C HIS A 89 4.83 10.22 -5.09
N PHE A 90 4.60 10.77 -6.28
CA PHE A 90 3.35 11.44 -6.63
C PHE A 90 2.18 10.47 -6.82
N HIS A 91 2.34 9.37 -7.58
CA HIS A 91 1.20 8.51 -7.93
C HIS A 91 0.87 7.50 -6.84
N PHE A 92 1.85 6.99 -6.09
CA PHE A 92 1.65 5.92 -5.11
C PHE A 92 0.53 6.17 -4.08
N PRO A 93 0.33 7.36 -3.47
CA PRO A 93 -0.78 7.59 -2.55
C PRO A 93 -2.17 7.35 -3.18
N ALA A 94 -2.35 7.60 -4.47
CA ALA A 94 -3.61 7.32 -5.16
C ALA A 94 -3.92 5.81 -5.16
N TYR A 95 -2.91 4.98 -5.44
CA TYR A 95 -3.06 3.51 -5.41
C TYR A 95 -3.37 2.99 -4.00
N LEU A 96 -2.72 3.53 -2.96
CA LEU A 96 -3.03 3.17 -1.56
C LEU A 96 -4.49 3.51 -1.20
N VAL A 97 -4.94 4.72 -1.53
CA VAL A 97 -6.32 5.17 -1.24
C VAL A 97 -7.33 4.34 -2.02
N HIS A 98 -7.05 4.04 -3.29
CA HIS A 98 -7.92 3.24 -4.15
C HIS A 98 -8.11 1.82 -3.60
N ASP A 99 -7.01 1.16 -3.23
CA ASP A 99 -7.01 -0.19 -2.66
C ASP A 99 -7.85 -0.24 -1.36
N ILE A 100 -7.63 0.71 -0.44
CA ILE A 100 -8.44 0.80 0.79
C ILE A 100 -9.92 1.00 0.46
N ARG A 101 -10.25 1.92 -0.46
CA ARG A 101 -11.64 2.25 -0.82
C ARG A 101 -12.40 1.06 -1.41
N ILE A 102 -11.73 0.19 -2.16
CA ILE A 102 -12.31 -1.07 -2.65
C ILE A 102 -12.66 -1.95 -1.45
N HIS A 103 -11.70 -2.22 -0.57
CA HIS A 103 -11.88 -3.17 0.52
C HIS A 103 -12.84 -2.71 1.62
N ILE A 104 -13.01 -1.41 1.82
CA ILE A 104 -14.03 -0.88 2.74
C ILE A 104 -15.40 -0.65 2.06
N GLY A 105 -15.58 -1.06 0.80
CA GLY A 105 -16.84 -1.02 0.07
C GLY A 105 -17.29 0.37 -0.37
N VAL A 106 -16.37 1.35 -0.42
CA VAL A 106 -16.64 2.70 -0.98
C VAL A 106 -16.62 2.66 -2.50
N LEU A 107 -15.75 1.82 -3.09
CA LEU A 107 -15.70 1.56 -4.53
C LEU A 107 -16.12 0.11 -4.77
N THR A 108 -17.10 -0.10 -5.67
CA THR A 108 -17.65 -1.44 -5.96
C THR A 108 -17.21 -1.99 -7.31
N ASN A 109 -16.62 -1.16 -8.17
CA ASN A 109 -16.08 -1.51 -9.49
C ASN A 109 -14.78 -0.74 -9.72
N GLY A 110 -13.83 -1.37 -10.41
CA GLY A 110 -12.57 -0.72 -10.80
C GLY A 110 -11.35 -1.34 -10.11
N HIS A 111 -11.06 -2.61 -10.40
CA HIS A 111 -9.77 -3.17 -10.04
C HIS A 111 -8.69 -2.37 -10.76
N CYS A 112 -7.67 -1.95 -10.02
CA CYS A 112 -6.46 -1.45 -10.63
C CYS A 112 -5.51 -2.63 -10.82
N ASN A 113 -4.86 -2.72 -11.98
CA ASN A 113 -3.92 -3.80 -12.29
C ASN A 113 -2.63 -3.78 -11.44
N PHE A 114 -2.41 -2.74 -10.64
CA PHE A 114 -1.29 -2.64 -9.71
C PHE A 114 -1.78 -2.81 -8.27
N ASP A 115 -1.30 -3.86 -7.61
CA ASP A 115 -1.44 -4.00 -6.16
C ASP A 115 -0.27 -3.26 -5.47
N PRO A 116 -0.53 -2.16 -4.74
CA PRO A 116 0.51 -1.40 -4.05
C PRO A 116 1.28 -2.24 -3.02
N PHE A 117 0.69 -3.34 -2.57
CA PHE A 117 1.35 -4.29 -1.70
C PHE A 117 2.65 -4.84 -2.28
N TYR A 118 2.68 -5.21 -3.57
CA TYR A 118 3.87 -5.78 -4.21
C TYR A 118 5.09 -4.85 -4.13
N ARG A 119 4.85 -3.54 -4.20
CA ARG A 119 5.96 -2.58 -4.11
C ARG A 119 6.46 -2.39 -2.69
N LEU A 120 5.60 -2.52 -1.70
CA LEU A 120 5.98 -2.42 -0.28
C LEU A 120 6.78 -3.63 0.20
N GLN A 121 6.69 -4.77 -0.51
CA GLN A 121 7.55 -5.93 -0.25
C GLN A 121 8.94 -5.81 -0.89
N ALA A 122 9.12 -4.90 -1.85
CA ALA A 122 10.32 -4.87 -2.67
C ALA A 122 11.57 -4.58 -1.81
N ASP A 123 12.49 -5.54 -1.80
CA ASP A 123 13.75 -5.46 -1.06
C ASP A 123 14.91 -5.02 -1.96
N GLY A 124 16.09 -4.88 -1.35
CA GLY A 124 17.31 -4.45 -2.03
C GLY A 124 17.31 -2.98 -2.44
N GLU A 125 18.43 -2.55 -3.02
CA GLU A 125 18.68 -1.14 -3.37
C GLU A 125 17.63 -0.58 -4.34
N LYS A 126 17.22 -1.39 -5.32
CA LYS A 126 16.21 -0.99 -6.31
C LYS A 126 14.80 -0.89 -5.73
N GLY A 127 14.42 -1.76 -4.78
CA GLY A 127 13.13 -1.66 -4.09
C GLY A 127 13.07 -0.41 -3.21
N GLN A 128 14.14 -0.19 -2.45
CA GLN A 128 14.25 0.95 -1.54
C GLN A 128 14.36 2.31 -2.26
N SER A 129 14.90 2.34 -3.48
CA SER A 129 15.11 3.59 -4.22
C SER A 129 13.80 4.34 -4.52
N TYR A 130 12.68 3.62 -4.69
CA TYR A 130 11.35 4.21 -4.92
C TYR A 130 10.87 5.08 -3.75
N PHE A 131 11.29 4.74 -2.53
CA PHE A 131 10.84 5.43 -1.32
C PHE A 131 11.80 6.53 -0.88
N THR A 132 12.84 6.84 -1.64
CA THR A 132 13.87 7.83 -1.27
C THR A 132 13.30 9.22 -1.00
N ASN A 133 12.23 9.61 -1.69
CA ASN A 133 11.56 10.90 -1.51
C ASN A 133 10.51 10.90 -0.37
N PHE A 134 10.23 9.74 0.24
CA PHE A 134 9.21 9.63 1.27
C PHE A 134 9.74 10.11 2.61
N ASN A 135 9.07 11.10 3.21
CA ASN A 135 9.33 11.53 4.57
C ASN A 135 8.79 10.52 5.60
N LYS A 136 9.02 10.80 6.89
CA LYS A 136 8.62 9.90 7.98
C LYS A 136 7.10 9.68 8.03
N ASP A 137 6.29 10.72 7.84
CA ASP A 137 4.83 10.64 7.93
C ASP A 137 4.25 9.87 6.73
N GLN A 138 4.83 10.04 5.55
CA GLN A 138 4.48 9.28 4.35
C GLN A 138 4.82 7.80 4.49
N ARG A 139 5.99 7.48 5.08
CA ARG A 139 6.37 6.08 5.38
C ARG A 139 5.49 5.47 6.48
N ARG A 140 5.08 6.27 7.48
CA ARG A 140 4.07 5.85 8.46
C ARG A 140 2.76 5.49 7.78
N CYS A 141 2.31 6.26 6.80
CA CYS A 141 1.09 5.93 6.03
C CYS A 141 1.22 4.59 5.29
N CYS A 142 2.38 4.29 4.69
CA CYS A 142 2.64 2.97 4.12
C CYS A 142 2.57 1.83 5.16
N ALA A 143 3.13 2.07 6.36
CA ALA A 143 3.06 1.10 7.47
C ALA A 143 1.60 0.87 7.95
N LEU A 144 0.81 1.94 8.06
CA LEU A 144 -0.61 1.85 8.40
C LEU A 144 -1.43 1.13 7.32
N PHE A 145 -1.12 1.36 6.05
CA PHE A 145 -1.71 0.62 4.94
C PHE A 145 -1.41 -0.89 5.04
N LEU A 146 -0.16 -1.27 5.30
CA LEU A 146 0.21 -2.68 5.50
C LEU A 146 -0.53 -3.30 6.68
N LEU A 147 -0.71 -2.54 7.76
CA LEU A 147 -1.52 -2.98 8.89
C LEU A 147 -2.97 -3.21 8.48
N PHE A 148 -3.58 -2.30 7.72
CA PHE A 148 -4.93 -2.48 7.20
C PHE A 148 -5.05 -3.75 6.35
N ARG A 149 -4.10 -3.98 5.43
CA ARG A 149 -4.06 -5.20 4.62
C ARG A 149 -3.87 -6.47 5.47
N ALA A 150 -3.06 -6.40 6.52
CA ALA A 150 -2.86 -7.52 7.44
C ALA A 150 -4.15 -7.88 8.19
N GLU A 151 -4.92 -6.88 8.66
CA GLU A 151 -6.22 -7.10 9.31
C GLU A 151 -7.26 -7.64 8.33
N LEU A 152 -7.28 -7.14 7.10
CA LEU A 152 -8.15 -7.65 6.04
C LEU A 152 -7.86 -9.12 5.73
N GLU A 153 -6.61 -9.45 5.44
CA GLU A 153 -6.18 -10.81 5.15
C GLU A 153 -6.49 -11.74 6.32
N TYR A 154 -6.26 -11.29 7.56
CA TYR A 154 -6.66 -12.05 8.74
C TYR A 154 -8.16 -12.38 8.80
N ILE A 155 -9.03 -11.41 8.48
CA ILE A 155 -10.48 -11.65 8.41
C ILE A 155 -10.82 -12.69 7.34
N GLU A 156 -10.20 -12.57 6.16
CA GLU A 156 -10.39 -13.51 5.05
C GLU A 156 -9.97 -14.94 5.44
N TYR A 157 -8.80 -15.09 6.06
CA TYR A 157 -8.30 -16.38 6.55
C TYR A 157 -9.23 -17.01 7.60
N ILE A 158 -9.67 -16.24 8.60
CA ILE A 158 -10.58 -16.74 9.64
C ILE A 158 -11.93 -17.19 9.04
N ASN A 159 -12.44 -16.46 8.04
CA ASN A 159 -13.68 -16.82 7.37
C ASN A 159 -13.54 -18.07 6.49
N TYR A 160 -12.37 -18.27 5.88
CA TYR A 160 -12.10 -19.41 5.01
C TYR A 160 -11.83 -20.71 5.80
N PHE A 161 -11.24 -20.61 6.99
CA PHE A 161 -10.88 -21.74 7.84
C PHE A 161 -11.60 -21.70 9.21
N PRO A 162 -12.92 -21.99 9.25
CA PRO A 162 -13.67 -21.99 10.51
C PRO A 162 -13.37 -23.25 11.34
N GLY A 163 -12.35 -23.23 12.20
CA GLY A 163 -12.03 -24.34 13.10
C GLY A 163 -11.10 -24.01 14.28
N GLU A 164 -11.46 -24.48 15.49
CA GLU A 164 -10.59 -24.42 16.68
C GLU A 164 -9.56 -25.55 16.64
N GLY A 165 -8.32 -25.22 16.28
CA GLY A 165 -7.20 -26.17 16.13
C GLY A 165 -6.08 -25.62 15.25
N GLU A 166 -6.36 -24.56 14.51
CA GLU A 166 -5.48 -24.01 13.48
C GLU A 166 -4.76 -22.71 13.89
N THR A 167 -4.84 -22.27 15.15
CA THR A 167 -4.23 -20.97 15.52
C THR A 167 -2.72 -20.91 15.26
N GLU A 168 -1.99 -22.00 15.45
CA GLU A 168 -0.57 -22.06 15.07
C GLU A 168 -0.38 -22.04 13.54
N TYR A 169 -1.28 -22.70 12.80
CA TYR A 169 -1.27 -22.68 11.33
C TYR A 169 -1.56 -21.28 10.79
N ILE A 170 -2.63 -20.62 11.25
CA ILE A 170 -3.02 -19.25 10.89
C ILE A 170 -1.89 -18.27 11.22
N LEU A 171 -1.23 -18.41 12.37
CA LEU A 171 -0.08 -17.58 12.69
C LEU A 171 1.11 -17.86 11.79
N ASN A 172 1.38 -19.12 11.44
CA ASN A 172 2.45 -19.44 10.50
C ASN A 172 2.16 -18.86 9.11
N GLU A 173 0.93 -18.94 8.62
CA GLU A 173 0.51 -18.35 7.34
C GLU A 173 0.61 -16.82 7.39
N LEU A 174 0.08 -16.17 8.43
CA LEU A 174 0.16 -14.71 8.57
C LEU A 174 1.60 -14.20 8.69
N TYR A 175 2.54 -15.01 9.16
CA TYR A 175 3.96 -14.66 9.26
C TYR A 175 4.82 -15.27 8.14
N ASP A 176 4.19 -15.95 7.17
CA ASP A 176 4.90 -16.51 6.03
C ASP A 176 5.47 -15.40 5.13
N TYR A 177 6.37 -15.79 4.23
CA TYR A 177 7.04 -14.87 3.34
C TYR A 177 6.05 -14.14 2.44
N GLY A 178 6.13 -12.81 2.46
CA GLY A 178 5.35 -11.97 1.55
C GLY A 178 3.94 -11.63 2.05
N THR A 179 3.61 -11.83 3.33
CA THR A 179 2.37 -11.31 3.92
C THR A 179 2.51 -9.86 4.42
N PRO A 180 1.42 -9.08 4.45
CA PRO A 180 1.43 -7.71 4.96
C PRO A 180 1.90 -7.63 6.40
N PHE A 181 1.59 -8.63 7.22
CA PHE A 181 2.02 -8.68 8.62
C PHE A 181 3.54 -8.82 8.73
N ARG A 182 4.14 -9.75 7.98
CA ARG A 182 5.60 -9.95 7.97
C ARG A 182 6.33 -8.72 7.43
N ILE A 183 5.85 -8.15 6.33
CA ILE A 183 6.45 -6.98 5.69
C ILE A 183 6.38 -5.77 6.61
N LEU A 184 5.23 -5.55 7.25
CA LEU A 184 5.07 -4.52 8.28
C LEU A 184 6.13 -4.70 9.37
N HIS A 185 6.23 -5.90 9.94
CA HIS A 185 7.11 -6.16 11.07
C HIS A 185 8.60 -6.00 10.73
N VAL A 186 9.03 -6.41 9.54
CA VAL A 186 10.46 -6.41 9.16
C VAL A 186 10.94 -5.08 8.62
N ALA A 187 10.15 -4.44 7.76
CA ALA A 187 10.62 -3.33 6.95
C ALA A 187 9.95 -1.99 7.26
N TRP A 188 8.79 -2.00 7.91
CA TRP A 188 7.98 -0.79 8.09
C TRP A 188 7.63 -0.46 9.55
N TRP A 189 7.93 -1.37 10.48
CA TRP A 189 7.58 -1.27 11.89
C TRP A 189 8.17 -0.01 12.53
N GLU A 190 9.39 0.37 12.16
CA GLU A 190 10.06 1.53 12.73
C GLU A 190 9.30 2.85 12.51
N PHE A 191 8.50 2.95 11.45
CA PHE A 191 7.76 4.17 11.09
C PHE A 191 6.47 4.35 11.88
N LEU A 192 6.01 3.32 12.59
CA LEU A 192 4.87 3.43 13.51
C LEU A 192 5.26 4.20 14.78
N THR A 193 4.31 4.94 15.33
CA THR A 193 4.41 5.58 16.64
C THR A 193 4.44 4.53 17.75
N ASP A 194 4.97 4.90 18.92
CA ASP A 194 4.99 3.98 20.06
C ASP A 194 3.59 3.57 20.52
N GLU A 195 2.60 4.44 20.34
CA GLU A 195 1.21 4.12 20.65
C GLU A 195 0.63 3.09 19.68
N GLU A 196 0.87 3.25 18.38
CA GLU A 196 0.45 2.26 17.37
C GLU A 196 1.15 0.93 17.60
N LYS A 197 2.45 0.93 17.86
CA LYS A 197 3.22 -0.28 18.21
C LYS A 197 2.62 -0.97 19.44
N ARG A 198 2.32 -0.22 20.51
CA ARG A 198 1.68 -0.78 21.72
C ARG A 198 0.32 -1.37 21.43
N GLN A 199 -0.52 -0.69 20.64
CA GLN A 199 -1.83 -1.20 20.26
C GLN A 199 -1.71 -2.50 19.45
N LEU A 200 -0.74 -2.58 18.55
CA LEU A 200 -0.46 -3.79 17.77
C LEU A 200 0.05 -4.93 18.63
N THR A 201 1.08 -4.71 19.45
CA THR A 201 1.62 -5.73 20.36
C THR A 201 0.58 -6.21 21.39
N GLY A 202 -0.34 -5.33 21.80
CA GLY A 202 -1.43 -5.68 22.71
C GLY A 202 -2.51 -6.53 22.04
N ARG A 203 -2.76 -6.31 20.74
CA ARG A 203 -3.78 -7.03 19.96
C ARG A 203 -3.23 -8.33 19.41
N TRP A 204 -2.21 -8.22 18.58
CA TRP A 204 -1.39 -9.31 18.13
C TRP A 204 -0.37 -9.48 19.24
N LEU A 205 -0.62 -10.38 20.19
CA LEU A 205 0.39 -10.82 21.16
C LEU A 205 1.60 -11.31 20.37
N LEU A 206 2.44 -10.38 19.93
CA LEU A 206 3.61 -10.64 19.12
C LEU A 206 4.43 -11.59 19.98
N LEU A 207 4.62 -12.82 19.50
CA LEU A 207 5.60 -13.71 20.09
C LEU A 207 6.89 -12.89 20.19
N ASN A 208 7.47 -12.85 21.40
CA ASN A 208 8.63 -12.07 21.80
C ASN A 208 9.93 -12.39 21.02
N SER A 209 9.88 -12.64 19.72
CA SER A 209 11.04 -12.53 18.85
C SER A 209 11.02 -11.13 18.28
N GLU A 210 11.92 -10.28 18.82
CA GLU A 210 12.45 -9.15 18.07
C GLU A 210 12.72 -9.54 16.61
N PRO A 211 12.70 -8.59 15.66
CA PRO A 211 13.13 -8.86 14.29
C PRO A 211 14.50 -9.58 14.33
N LEU A 212 14.51 -10.85 13.91
CA LEU A 212 15.73 -11.64 13.72
C LEU A 212 16.62 -11.01 12.65
#